data_AF-A0A7R8H7E1-F1
#
_entry.id   AF-A0A7R8H7E1-F1
#
_cell.length_a   1.000
_cell.length_b   1.000
_cell.length_c   1.000
_cell.angle_alpha   90.00
_cell.angle_beta   90.00
_cell.angle_gamma   90.00
#
_symmetry.space_group_name_H-M   'P 1'
#
loop_
_entity.id
_entity.type
_entity.pdbx_description
1 polymer ?
#
loop_
_entity_poly.entity_id
_entity_poly.type
_entity_poly.pdbx_seq_one_letter_code
_entity_poly.pdbx_strand_id
1 'polypeptide(L)'
;MSKKKTHVENYLLNIIHLAPSSMSEQEESDPVVREIPVYVSQKLSDQLYLFQYPIRPSSFPYPPNSIFASRIKPVQGRIELSVALDTTSSDYDRSKGEQIALNVDGTNSSVNEKDFPNGLIHEGKLHLTPIKDILVLRPDLTYLDKSDKTAKSEGRAVLHPDDPDLEEAMEEEAKQEDMERWIPIKYNPHNTDESKAEFDKLYCDNLERTVLEKSDEGKYLDSLKSI
;
A
#
# COMPACT_ATOMS: atom_id res chain seq x y z
N MET A 1 -41.92 28.73 -72.67
CA MET A 1 -40.57 29.34 -72.59
C MET A 1 -40.70 30.77 -72.05
N SER A 2 -39.88 31.15 -71.06
CA SER A 2 -39.72 32.53 -70.53
C SER A 2 -40.98 33.16 -69.87
N LYS A 3 -40.91 33.91 -68.76
CA LYS A 3 -39.78 34.67 -68.16
C LYS A 3 -39.62 34.41 -66.65
N LYS A 4 -38.42 34.64 -66.13
CA LYS A 4 -38.08 34.60 -64.69
C LYS A 4 -38.46 35.91 -63.97
N LYS A 5 -38.72 35.85 -62.65
CA LYS A 5 -38.09 36.75 -61.67
C LYS A 5 -38.14 36.20 -60.22
N THR A 6 -36.93 36.05 -59.67
CA THR A 6 -36.47 36.23 -58.28
C THR A 6 -37.21 37.34 -57.48
N HIS A 7 -37.20 37.47 -56.14
CA HIS A 7 -36.61 36.83 -54.92
C HIS A 7 -37.14 37.73 -53.74
N VAL A 8 -37.51 37.26 -52.53
CA VAL A 8 -36.70 37.06 -51.30
C VAL A 8 -37.73 36.78 -50.15
N GLU A 9 -37.42 35.82 -49.27
CA GLU A 9 -37.63 35.76 -47.80
C GLU A 9 -38.35 36.93 -47.02
N ASN A 10 -38.99 36.78 -45.84
CA ASN A 10 -38.73 35.89 -44.69
C ASN A 10 -39.93 35.63 -43.73
N TYR A 11 -39.77 34.59 -42.90
CA TYR A 11 -40.46 34.10 -41.68
C TYR A 11 -41.17 35.13 -40.72
N LEU A 12 -42.04 34.79 -39.75
CA LEU A 12 -42.75 33.55 -39.30
C LEU A 12 -43.88 33.90 -38.29
N LEU A 13 -44.61 32.86 -37.84
CA LEU A 13 -45.40 32.70 -36.60
C LEU A 13 -46.93 32.56 -36.73
N ASN A 14 -47.30 31.42 -37.30
CA ASN A 14 -48.50 30.61 -37.04
C ASN A 14 -48.06 29.15 -37.37
N ILE A 15 -48.47 28.06 -36.72
CA ILE A 15 -49.48 27.85 -35.66
C ILE A 15 -49.13 26.52 -34.93
N ILE A 16 -49.25 26.52 -33.59
CA ILE A 16 -49.85 25.49 -32.71
C ILE A 16 -49.64 23.96 -32.97
N HIS A 17 -49.45 23.24 -31.86
CA HIS A 17 -49.67 21.80 -31.59
C HIS A 17 -48.53 20.78 -31.81
N LEU A 18 -48.04 20.28 -30.66
CA LEU A 18 -47.99 18.86 -30.29
C LEU A 18 -47.52 17.87 -31.37
N ALA A 19 -46.21 17.60 -31.37
CA ALA A 19 -45.71 16.26 -31.63
C ALA A 19 -45.23 15.65 -30.30
N PRO A 20 -45.48 14.37 -30.00
CA PRO A 20 -44.66 13.67 -29.03
C PRO A 20 -43.25 13.64 -29.60
N SER A 21 -42.25 14.05 -28.82
CA SER A 21 -40.87 13.69 -29.16
C SER A 21 -40.77 12.18 -29.10
N SER A 22 -40.77 11.54 -30.25
CA SER A 22 -40.30 10.16 -30.38
C SER A 22 -38.84 10.17 -29.94
N MET A 23 -38.60 9.87 -28.66
CA MET A 23 -37.33 9.30 -28.24
C MET A 23 -37.17 8.05 -29.08
N SER A 24 -36.37 8.15 -30.13
CA SER A 24 -35.94 7.01 -30.89
C SER A 24 -35.20 6.10 -29.91
N GLU A 25 -35.76 4.93 -29.66
CA GLU A 25 -35.12 3.79 -28.99
C GLU A 25 -34.01 3.23 -29.89
N GLN A 26 -33.08 4.10 -30.26
CA GLN A 26 -31.73 3.76 -30.66
C GLN A 26 -30.89 3.95 -29.40
N GLU A 27 -31.08 3.03 -28.46
CA GLU A 27 -30.01 2.65 -27.55
C GLU A 27 -28.87 2.17 -28.45
N GLU A 28 -27.93 3.07 -28.72
CA GLU A 28 -26.74 2.79 -29.52
C GLU A 28 -25.86 1.85 -28.69
N SER A 29 -26.14 0.56 -28.84
CA SER A 29 -25.56 -0.54 -28.07
C SER A 29 -24.04 -0.50 -28.16
N ASP A 30 -23.40 0.03 -27.12
CA ASP A 30 -21.94 0.16 -27.00
C ASP A 30 -21.31 -1.24 -27.12
N PRO A 31 -20.66 -1.55 -28.25
CA PRO A 31 -20.28 -2.92 -28.56
C PRO A 31 -19.06 -3.32 -27.73
N VAL A 32 -19.05 -4.53 -27.20
CA VAL A 32 -17.92 -5.08 -26.42
C VAL A 32 -16.64 -5.04 -27.27
N VAL A 33 -15.76 -4.07 -26.99
CA VAL A 33 -14.48 -3.87 -27.69
C VAL A 33 -13.47 -4.97 -27.33
N ARG A 34 -13.56 -5.54 -26.13
CA ARG A 34 -12.66 -6.59 -25.64
C ARG A 34 -13.28 -7.36 -24.48
N GLU A 35 -13.27 -8.69 -24.56
CA GLU A 35 -13.45 -9.57 -23.41
C GLU A 35 -12.10 -9.79 -22.71
N ILE A 36 -12.04 -9.58 -21.40
CA ILE A 36 -10.85 -9.83 -20.58
C ILE A 36 -11.14 -11.03 -19.67
N PRO A 37 -10.37 -12.12 -19.77
CA PRO A 37 -10.55 -13.25 -18.87
C PRO A 37 -10.10 -12.87 -17.46
N VAL A 38 -10.98 -13.13 -16.49
CA VAL A 38 -10.74 -12.89 -15.06
C VAL A 38 -10.45 -14.23 -14.38
N TYR A 39 -9.33 -14.30 -13.67
CA TYR A 39 -8.93 -15.46 -12.88
C TYR A 39 -8.86 -15.09 -11.40
N VAL A 40 -9.17 -16.03 -10.50
CA VAL A 40 -9.03 -15.84 -9.06
C VAL A 40 -8.01 -16.85 -8.52
N SER A 41 -6.97 -16.37 -7.83
CA SER A 41 -6.01 -17.19 -7.11
C SER A 41 -6.28 -17.12 -5.61
N GLN A 42 -6.38 -18.27 -4.95
CA GLN A 42 -6.48 -18.36 -3.49
C GLN A 42 -5.13 -18.76 -2.83
N LYS A 43 -4.06 -18.94 -3.63
CA LYS A 43 -2.78 -19.50 -3.14
C LYS A 43 -2.11 -18.67 -2.03
N LEU A 44 -2.37 -17.36 -1.99
CA LEU A 44 -1.76 -16.41 -1.05
C LEU A 44 -2.81 -15.65 -0.21
N SER A 45 -4.07 -16.10 -0.17
CA SER A 45 -5.16 -15.40 0.53
C SER A 45 -4.85 -15.08 1.99
N ASP A 46 -4.18 -15.99 2.71
CA ASP A 46 -3.80 -15.83 4.13
C ASP A 46 -2.40 -15.22 4.35
N GLN A 47 -1.72 -14.82 3.28
CA GLN A 47 -0.29 -14.45 3.27
C GLN A 47 0.01 -13.14 2.51
N LEU A 48 -0.89 -12.65 1.67
CA LEU A 48 -0.72 -11.42 0.89
C LEU A 48 -1.12 -10.18 1.70
N TYR A 49 -0.17 -9.32 2.01
CA TYR A 49 -0.40 -8.03 2.67
C TYR A 49 -0.11 -6.87 1.71
N LEU A 50 -0.85 -5.77 1.84
CA LEU A 50 -0.56 -4.53 1.12
C LEU A 50 0.06 -3.51 2.08
N PHE A 51 1.30 -3.08 1.81
CA PHE A 51 1.96 -2.03 2.59
C PHE A 51 1.77 -0.67 1.94
N GLN A 52 1.24 0.29 2.71
CA GLN A 52 1.09 1.68 2.30
C GLN A 52 2.08 2.57 3.04
N TYR A 53 2.63 3.58 2.36
CA TYR A 53 3.60 4.53 2.90
C TYR A 53 3.06 5.97 2.77
N PRO A 54 2.20 6.45 3.69
CA PRO A 54 1.46 7.70 3.49
C PRO A 54 2.34 8.95 3.28
N ILE A 55 3.56 8.92 3.82
CA ILE A 55 4.52 10.03 3.77
C ILE A 55 5.61 9.86 2.70
N ARG A 56 5.58 8.77 1.90
CA ARG A 56 6.60 8.50 0.87
C ARG A 56 5.94 8.55 -0.51
N PRO A 57 6.25 9.55 -1.35
CA PRO A 57 5.68 9.64 -2.69
C PRO A 57 6.20 8.50 -3.58
N SER A 58 5.40 8.08 -4.56
CA SER A 58 5.76 7.02 -5.50
C SER A 58 6.98 7.34 -6.36
N SER A 59 7.32 8.63 -6.51
CA SER A 59 8.55 9.11 -7.15
C SER A 59 9.82 8.92 -6.31
N PHE A 60 9.70 8.58 -5.02
CA PHE A 60 10.83 8.39 -4.11
C PHE A 60 10.74 7.04 -3.37
N PRO A 61 10.80 5.90 -4.10
CA PRO A 61 10.79 4.58 -3.49
C PRO A 61 12.00 4.38 -2.55
N TYR A 62 11.94 3.36 -1.70
CA TYR A 62 13.12 2.95 -0.94
C TYR A 62 14.22 2.45 -1.90
N PRO A 63 15.51 2.66 -1.59
CA PRO A 63 16.57 2.06 -2.38
C PRO A 63 16.43 0.55 -2.39
N PRO A 64 16.68 -0.13 -3.52
CA PRO A 64 16.75 -1.58 -3.55
C PRO A 64 17.83 -2.07 -2.57
N ASN A 65 17.59 -3.22 -1.93
CA ASN A 65 18.44 -3.82 -0.90
C ASN A 65 18.65 -2.99 0.39
N SER A 66 18.01 -1.82 0.55
CA SER A 66 18.13 -1.01 1.78
C SER A 66 17.51 -1.65 3.02
N ILE A 67 16.55 -2.58 2.87
CA ILE A 67 15.95 -3.30 4.00
C ILE A 67 16.91 -4.40 4.45
N PHE A 68 17.52 -4.22 5.63
CA PHE A 68 18.50 -5.14 6.20
C PHE A 68 17.94 -6.04 7.31
N ALA A 69 16.81 -5.65 7.92
CA ALA A 69 16.08 -6.49 8.86
C ALA A 69 14.57 -6.30 8.72
N SER A 70 13.81 -7.35 9.01
CA SER A 70 12.36 -7.35 8.94
C SER A 70 11.78 -8.31 9.98
N ARG A 71 10.71 -7.89 10.66
CA ARG A 71 10.06 -8.69 11.72
C ARG A 71 8.55 -8.47 11.76
N ILE A 72 7.82 -9.49 12.21
CA ILE A 72 6.36 -9.51 12.30
C ILE A 72 5.87 -9.98 13.68
N LYS A 73 4.72 -9.47 14.11
CA LYS A 73 3.87 -9.99 15.18
C LYS A 73 2.52 -10.39 14.53
N PRO A 74 2.32 -11.67 14.16
CA PRO A 74 1.20 -12.07 13.30
C PRO A 74 -0.19 -11.96 13.95
N VAL A 75 -0.32 -12.06 15.27
CA VAL A 75 -1.61 -11.88 15.98
C VAL A 75 -1.94 -10.40 16.17
N GLN A 76 -0.94 -9.57 16.47
CA GLN A 76 -1.09 -8.11 16.62
C GLN A 76 -1.09 -7.35 15.28
N GLY A 77 -0.87 -8.03 14.14
CA GLY A 77 -0.82 -7.41 12.81
C GLY A 77 0.34 -6.40 12.62
N ARG A 78 1.38 -6.43 13.47
CA ARG A 78 2.48 -5.46 13.40
C ARG A 78 3.63 -5.98 12.55
N ILE A 79 4.16 -5.12 11.68
CA ILE A 79 5.38 -5.38 10.90
C ILE A 79 6.32 -4.20 11.05
N GLU A 80 7.60 -4.51 11.20
CA GLU A 80 8.67 -3.52 11.18
C GLU A 80 9.71 -3.91 10.13
N LEU A 81 10.17 -2.91 9.38
CA LEU A 81 11.23 -3.01 8.38
C LEU A 81 12.33 -2.02 8.77
N SER A 82 13.53 -2.53 9.02
CA SER A 82 14.71 -1.70 9.28
C SER A 82 15.39 -1.39 7.96
N VAL A 83 15.44 -0.10 7.63
CA VAL A 83 15.95 0.43 6.36
C VAL A 83 17.27 1.16 6.63
N ALA A 84 18.29 0.85 5.85
CA ALA A 84 19.56 1.57 5.85
C ALA A 84 19.40 2.98 5.27
N LEU A 85 20.18 3.92 5.81
CA LEU A 85 20.33 5.28 5.28
C LEU A 85 21.66 5.34 4.54
N ASP A 86 21.67 5.88 3.31
CA ASP A 86 22.90 6.15 2.56
C ASP A 86 23.77 7.14 3.34
N THR A 87 24.85 6.64 3.96
CA THR A 87 25.77 7.44 4.75
C THR A 87 26.79 8.21 3.90
N THR A 88 26.81 7.98 2.58
CA THR A 88 27.76 8.55 1.63
C THR A 88 27.21 9.77 0.88
N SER A 89 25.88 9.92 0.83
CA SER A 89 25.19 11.06 0.22
C SER A 89 25.56 12.40 0.88
N SER A 90 25.61 13.46 0.07
CA SER A 90 25.73 14.86 0.54
C SER A 90 24.58 15.32 1.43
N ASP A 91 23.43 14.62 1.39
CA ASP A 91 22.26 14.92 2.22
C ASP A 91 22.41 14.36 3.65
N TYR A 92 23.43 13.53 3.91
CA TYR A 92 23.69 12.93 5.22
C TYR A 92 24.72 13.75 6.02
N ASP A 93 24.27 14.43 7.07
CA ASP A 93 25.17 15.03 8.06
C ASP A 93 25.77 13.94 8.96
N ARG A 94 26.97 13.48 8.58
CA ARG A 94 27.73 12.49 9.32
C ARG A 94 28.03 12.89 10.77
N SER A 95 28.30 14.17 11.05
CA SER A 95 28.60 14.61 12.43
C SER A 95 27.38 14.51 13.31
N LYS A 96 26.21 14.88 12.78
CA LYS A 96 24.93 14.73 13.48
C LYS A 96 24.53 13.25 13.60
N GLY A 97 24.80 12.43 12.59
CA GLY A 97 24.60 10.97 12.61
C GLY A 97 25.41 10.30 13.72
N GLU A 98 26.71 10.62 13.83
CA GLU A 98 27.60 10.13 14.89
C GLU A 98 27.13 10.59 16.29
N GLN A 99 26.67 11.83 16.44
CA GLN A 99 26.08 12.33 17.70
C GLN A 99 24.81 11.58 18.11
N ILE A 100 23.90 11.32 17.16
CA ILE A 100 22.67 10.55 17.43
C ILE A 100 23.02 9.12 17.82
N ALA A 101 23.92 8.46 17.09
CA ALA A 101 24.36 7.09 17.41
C ALA A 101 24.97 7.01 18.82
N LEU A 102 25.86 7.95 19.19
CA LEU A 102 26.45 8.00 20.53
C LEU A 102 25.41 8.22 21.65
N ASN A 103 24.40 9.04 21.42
CA ASN A 103 23.33 9.29 22.41
C ASN A 103 22.37 8.09 22.56
N VAL A 104 22.25 7.24 21.53
CA VAL A 104 21.33 6.09 21.51
C VAL A 104 22.01 4.79 21.97
N ASP A 105 23.13 4.44 21.35
CA ASP A 105 23.83 3.15 21.55
C ASP A 105 24.98 3.24 22.58
N GLY A 106 25.43 4.45 22.91
CA GLY A 106 26.73 4.64 23.56
C GLY A 106 27.90 4.36 22.60
N THR A 107 29.07 4.03 23.15
CA THR A 107 30.35 4.03 22.41
C THR A 107 30.65 2.76 21.58
N ASN A 108 29.69 1.87 21.32
CA ASN A 108 29.95 0.55 20.72
C ASN A 108 28.96 0.14 19.61
N SER A 109 29.12 0.66 18.39
CA SER A 109 28.51 0.05 17.19
C SER A 109 29.38 0.21 15.93
N SER A 110 29.35 -0.79 15.05
CA SER A 110 30.09 -0.80 13.77
C SER A 110 29.14 -1.14 12.62
N VAL A 111 29.28 -0.43 11.50
CA VAL A 111 28.32 -0.46 10.38
C VAL A 111 29.01 -0.91 9.09
N ASN A 112 28.30 -1.67 8.24
CA ASN A 112 28.73 -2.05 6.89
C ASN A 112 27.54 -1.91 5.93
N GLU A 113 27.79 -1.47 4.70
CA GLU A 113 26.77 -0.96 3.76
C GLU A 113 27.01 -1.49 2.33
N LYS A 114 25.94 -1.80 1.57
CA LYS A 114 25.99 -2.26 0.15
C LYS A 114 24.66 -2.01 -0.62
N ASP A 115 24.75 -1.51 -1.85
CA ASP A 115 23.64 -1.30 -2.81
C ASP A 115 23.45 -2.44 -3.84
N PHE A 116 22.35 -2.45 -4.63
CA PHE A 116 22.26 -2.88 -6.08
C PHE A 116 20.81 -2.76 -6.69
N PRO A 117 20.59 -2.62 -8.04
CA PRO A 117 19.42 -1.94 -8.71
C PRO A 117 18.12 -2.75 -9.13
N ASN A 118 17.28 -2.20 -10.05
CA ASN A 118 15.79 -2.35 -10.20
C ASN A 118 15.18 -2.98 -11.51
N GLY A 119 13.90 -3.46 -11.46
CA GLY A 119 12.94 -3.68 -12.62
C GLY A 119 11.85 -4.79 -12.38
N LEU A 120 10.69 -4.98 -13.08
CA LEU A 120 9.85 -4.26 -14.09
C LEU A 120 8.36 -4.83 -14.08
N ILE A 121 7.55 -4.84 -15.18
CA ILE A 121 6.09 -5.19 -15.25
C ILE A 121 5.70 -6.10 -16.49
N HIS A 122 4.58 -6.87 -16.43
CA HIS A 122 4.20 -7.89 -17.46
C HIS A 122 2.68 -8.12 -17.78
N GLU A 123 2.39 -8.41 -19.07
CA GLU A 123 1.28 -9.17 -19.72
C GLU A 123 -0.21 -9.17 -19.26
N GLY A 124 -0.97 -8.11 -19.57
CA GLY A 124 -2.25 -8.17 -20.32
C GLY A 124 -3.49 -8.99 -19.83
N LYS A 125 -3.41 -9.79 -18.78
CA LYS A 125 -4.50 -10.61 -18.19
C LYS A 125 -4.90 -10.06 -16.82
N LEU A 126 -6.13 -10.33 -16.36
CA LEU A 126 -6.56 -9.95 -15.00
C LEU A 126 -6.57 -11.16 -14.05
N HIS A 127 -5.62 -11.18 -13.11
CA HIS A 127 -5.59 -12.12 -12.00
C HIS A 127 -5.95 -11.38 -10.70
N LEU A 128 -6.93 -11.89 -9.97
CA LEU A 128 -7.36 -11.39 -8.68
C LEU A 128 -6.83 -12.34 -7.59
N THR A 129 -6.14 -11.80 -6.59
CA THR A 129 -5.77 -12.55 -5.38
C THR A 129 -6.28 -11.77 -4.17
N PRO A 130 -7.03 -12.39 -3.24
CA PRO A 130 -7.45 -11.72 -2.01
C PRO A 130 -6.24 -11.23 -1.20
N ILE A 131 -6.33 -10.00 -0.71
CA ILE A 131 -5.36 -9.42 0.22
C ILE A 131 -5.88 -9.70 1.63
N LYS A 132 -5.03 -10.23 2.50
CA LYS A 132 -5.34 -10.52 3.91
C LYS A 132 -5.59 -9.25 4.71
N ASP A 133 -4.68 -8.29 4.61
CA ASP A 133 -4.75 -7.04 5.36
C ASP A 133 -3.93 -5.91 4.68
N ILE A 134 -4.26 -4.67 5.02
CA ILE A 134 -3.61 -3.45 4.53
C ILE A 134 -2.90 -2.76 5.69
N LEU A 135 -1.57 -2.79 5.70
CA LEU A 135 -0.77 -2.23 6.78
C LEU A 135 -0.17 -0.89 6.37
N VAL A 136 -0.28 0.08 7.28
CA VAL A 136 0.25 1.44 7.08
C VAL A 136 1.59 1.57 7.77
N LEU A 137 2.66 1.70 6.98
CA LEU A 137 4.01 1.90 7.48
C LEU A 137 4.27 3.39 7.76
N ARG A 138 4.79 3.66 8.95
CA ARG A 138 5.23 4.97 9.43
C ARG A 138 6.68 4.86 9.89
N PRO A 139 7.52 5.90 9.77
CA PRO A 139 8.80 5.92 10.45
C PRO A 139 8.59 5.78 11.95
N ASP A 140 9.36 4.90 12.57
CA ASP A 140 9.44 4.82 14.01
C ASP A 140 10.56 5.74 14.52
N LEU A 141 10.33 6.39 15.66
CA LEU A 141 11.24 7.35 16.28
C LEU A 141 11.68 6.92 17.68
N THR A 142 11.47 5.65 18.08
CA THR A 142 11.86 5.09 19.40
C THR A 142 13.34 5.27 19.79
N TYR A 143 14.21 5.62 18.83
CA TYR A 143 15.58 6.01 19.14
C TYR A 143 15.66 7.30 19.96
N LEU A 144 14.70 8.23 19.83
CA LEU A 144 14.61 9.44 20.65
C LEU A 144 14.33 9.06 22.11
N ASP A 145 13.30 8.25 22.35
CA ASP A 145 12.95 7.75 23.68
C ASP A 145 14.10 6.99 24.35
N LYS A 146 14.87 6.21 23.56
CA LYS A 146 16.12 5.59 24.03
C LYS A 146 17.17 6.61 24.41
N SER A 147 17.39 7.64 23.59
CA SER A 147 18.39 8.68 23.88
C SER A 147 18.04 9.47 25.14
N ASP A 148 16.76 9.71 25.42
CA ASP A 148 16.30 10.33 26.67
C ASP A 148 16.53 9.39 27.87
N LYS A 149 16.23 8.09 27.73
CA LYS A 149 16.52 7.07 28.76
C LYS A 149 18.04 6.95 29.04
N THR A 150 18.89 7.02 28.02
CA THR A 150 20.36 7.07 28.16
C THR A 150 20.82 8.38 28.82
N ALA A 151 20.25 9.53 28.46
CA ALA A 151 20.59 10.81 29.08
C ALA A 151 20.17 10.89 30.56
N LYS A 152 19.02 10.27 30.93
CA LYS A 152 18.60 10.11 32.33
C LYS A 152 19.57 9.19 33.10
N SER A 153 19.96 8.04 32.54
CA SER A 153 20.85 7.09 33.23
C SER A 153 22.31 7.55 33.35
N GLU A 154 22.82 8.32 32.38
CA GLU A 154 24.15 8.95 32.45
C GLU A 154 24.18 10.24 33.30
N GLY A 155 23.06 10.63 33.92
CA GLY A 155 22.97 11.83 34.77
C GLY A 155 23.13 13.16 34.02
N ARG A 156 22.87 13.16 32.71
CA ARG A 156 22.89 14.37 31.86
C ARG A 156 21.56 15.13 31.86
N ALA A 157 20.46 14.47 32.25
CA ALA A 157 19.15 15.08 32.43
C ALA A 157 18.98 15.67 33.85
N VAL A 158 18.14 16.71 33.98
CA VAL A 158 17.76 17.26 35.29
C VAL A 158 16.69 16.36 35.91
N LEU A 159 17.09 15.49 36.83
CA LEU A 159 16.18 14.59 37.54
C LEU A 159 15.53 15.31 38.73
N HIS A 160 14.19 15.35 38.77
CA HIS A 160 13.44 15.67 39.98
C HIS A 160 13.18 14.36 40.75
N PRO A 161 13.19 14.32 42.10
CA PRO A 161 13.02 13.07 42.85
C PRO A 161 11.67 12.35 42.66
N ASP A 162 10.66 13.05 42.13
CA ASP A 162 9.28 12.59 41.95
C ASP A 162 8.90 12.46 40.46
N ASP A 163 9.86 12.11 39.59
CA ASP A 163 9.65 12.01 38.13
C ASP A 163 8.81 10.76 37.78
N PRO A 164 7.52 10.91 37.36
CA PRO A 164 6.59 9.79 37.21
C PRO A 164 6.99 8.81 36.10
N ASP A 165 7.78 9.27 35.12
CA ASP A 165 8.34 8.49 34.01
C ASP A 165 9.08 7.22 34.48
N LEU A 166 9.67 7.22 35.68
CA LEU A 166 10.41 6.07 36.23
C LEU A 166 9.48 4.95 36.69
N GLU A 167 8.33 5.29 37.27
CA GLU A 167 7.34 4.32 37.76
C GLU A 167 6.51 3.77 36.60
N GLU A 168 6.15 4.64 35.62
CA GLU A 168 5.49 4.24 34.37
C GLU A 168 6.37 3.32 33.52
N ALA A 169 7.68 3.58 33.40
CA ALA A 169 8.61 2.72 32.67
C ALA A 169 8.71 1.29 33.25
N MET A 170 8.66 1.14 34.58
CA MET A 170 8.66 -0.19 35.22
C MET A 170 7.35 -0.95 34.96
N GLU A 171 6.20 -0.26 34.94
CA GLU A 171 4.94 -0.89 34.53
C GLU A 171 4.91 -1.25 33.03
N GLU A 172 5.52 -0.44 32.16
CA GLU A 172 5.64 -0.76 30.73
C GLU A 172 6.47 -2.02 30.48
N GLU A 173 7.61 -2.18 31.18
CA GLU A 173 8.44 -3.40 31.07
C GLU A 173 7.65 -4.64 31.53
N ALA A 174 6.91 -4.57 32.64
CA ALA A 174 6.06 -5.66 33.09
C ALA A 174 4.95 -6.01 32.07
N LYS A 175 4.37 -5.02 31.38
CA LYS A 175 3.38 -5.23 30.30
C LYS A 175 4.00 -5.79 29.01
N GLN A 176 5.33 -5.74 28.84
CA GLN A 176 6.01 -6.33 27.69
C GLN A 176 6.23 -7.84 27.80
N GLU A 177 6.21 -8.45 28.98
CA GLU A 177 6.41 -9.90 29.14
C GLU A 177 5.26 -10.74 28.55
N ASP A 178 4.03 -10.24 28.63
CA ASP A 178 2.82 -10.85 28.04
C ASP A 178 2.60 -10.48 26.55
N MET A 179 3.43 -9.62 25.96
CA MET A 179 3.29 -9.19 24.57
C MET A 179 3.73 -10.26 23.57
N GLU A 180 3.02 -10.35 22.45
CA GLU A 180 3.39 -11.24 21.34
C GLU A 180 4.84 -10.99 20.91
N ARG A 181 5.62 -12.07 20.73
CA ARG A 181 7.04 -11.99 20.39
C ARG A 181 7.24 -11.66 18.91
N TRP A 182 8.26 -10.85 18.64
CA TRP A 182 8.69 -10.58 17.26
C TRP A 182 9.26 -11.85 16.61
N ILE A 183 8.74 -12.18 15.44
CA ILE A 183 9.27 -13.23 14.56
C ILE A 183 10.12 -12.56 13.48
N PRO A 184 11.43 -12.85 13.39
CA PRO A 184 12.25 -12.36 12.28
C PRO A 184 11.81 -13.03 10.99
N ILE A 185 11.65 -12.24 9.93
CA ILE A 185 11.32 -12.73 8.58
C ILE A 185 12.44 -12.35 7.62
N LYS A 186 12.78 -13.22 6.67
CA LYS A 186 13.75 -12.93 5.61
C LYS A 186 13.11 -11.98 4.61
N TYR A 187 13.66 -10.78 4.45
CA TYR A 187 13.33 -9.92 3.32
C TYR A 187 13.98 -10.47 2.04
N ASN A 188 13.17 -10.73 1.01
CA ASN A 188 13.64 -11.01 -0.34
C ASN A 188 13.35 -9.77 -1.20
N PRO A 189 14.37 -9.05 -1.71
CA PRO A 189 14.17 -7.95 -2.63
C PRO A 189 13.43 -8.36 -3.91
N HIS A 190 12.73 -7.42 -4.53
CA HIS A 190 11.90 -7.65 -5.74
C HIS A 190 12.64 -8.24 -6.94
N ASN A 191 13.97 -8.19 -6.94
CA ASN A 191 14.85 -8.65 -8.02
C ASN A 191 15.44 -10.06 -7.79
N THR A 192 15.07 -10.77 -6.72
CA THR A 192 15.56 -12.14 -6.47
C THR A 192 14.62 -13.22 -7.01
N ASP A 193 15.20 -14.40 -7.30
CA ASP A 193 14.44 -15.57 -7.77
C ASP A 193 13.38 -16.02 -6.76
N GLU A 194 13.62 -15.87 -5.44
CA GLU A 194 12.61 -16.17 -4.43
C GLU A 194 11.43 -15.19 -4.49
N SER A 195 11.69 -13.88 -4.65
CA SER A 195 10.61 -12.90 -4.82
C SER A 195 9.81 -13.17 -6.08
N LYS A 196 10.47 -13.60 -7.17
CA LYS A 196 9.79 -13.99 -8.41
C LYS A 196 8.94 -15.25 -8.21
N ALA A 197 9.48 -16.29 -7.58
CA ALA A 197 8.76 -17.54 -7.33
C ALA A 197 7.54 -17.36 -6.40
N GLU A 198 7.58 -16.40 -5.46
CA GLU A 198 6.40 -16.00 -4.68
C GLU A 198 5.40 -15.19 -5.52
N PHE A 199 5.88 -14.25 -6.33
CA PHE A 199 5.05 -13.44 -7.24
C PHE A 199 4.32 -14.30 -8.28
N ASP A 200 4.96 -15.35 -8.79
CA ASP A 200 4.39 -16.32 -9.73
C ASP A 200 3.15 -17.05 -9.13
N LYS A 201 2.98 -17.10 -7.80
CA LYS A 201 1.79 -17.67 -7.13
C LYS A 201 0.55 -16.76 -7.19
N LEU A 202 0.70 -15.47 -7.53
CA LEU A 202 -0.45 -14.59 -7.80
C LEU A 202 -1.18 -15.03 -9.07
N TYR A 203 -0.48 -15.71 -9.98
CA TYR A 203 -1.05 -16.25 -11.22
C TYR A 203 -1.64 -17.65 -11.02
N CYS A 204 -2.67 -17.93 -11.82
CA CYS A 204 -3.31 -19.23 -11.90
C CYS A 204 -3.66 -19.52 -13.36
N ASP A 205 -2.93 -20.48 -13.96
CA ASP A 205 -3.18 -20.97 -15.33
C ASP A 205 -4.27 -22.05 -15.38
N ASN A 206 -4.64 -22.62 -14.22
CA ASN A 206 -5.64 -23.68 -14.13
C ASN A 206 -7.03 -23.13 -14.45
N LEU A 207 -7.55 -23.55 -15.61
CA LEU A 207 -8.88 -23.25 -16.09
C LEU A 207 -9.95 -24.12 -15.40
N GLU A 208 -9.86 -24.28 -14.08
CA GLU A 208 -10.95 -24.81 -13.26
C GLU A 208 -12.07 -23.78 -13.26
N ARG A 209 -12.96 -23.89 -14.25
CA ARG A 209 -14.22 -23.14 -14.28
C ARG A 209 -15.08 -23.59 -13.10
N THR A 210 -14.94 -22.90 -11.98
CA THR A 210 -16.03 -22.76 -11.02
C THR A 210 -17.16 -22.08 -11.77
N VAL A 211 -18.13 -22.88 -12.23
CA VAL A 211 -19.40 -22.36 -12.70
C VAL A 211 -20.08 -21.78 -11.47
N LEU A 212 -19.95 -20.47 -11.29
CA LEU A 212 -20.78 -19.74 -10.34
C LEU A 212 -22.23 -20.04 -10.71
N GLU A 213 -22.97 -20.69 -9.82
CA GLU A 213 -24.40 -20.88 -10.02
C GLU A 213 -25.03 -19.51 -10.26
N LYS A 214 -25.79 -19.37 -11.35
CA LYS A 214 -26.49 -18.13 -11.64
C LYS A 214 -27.53 -17.90 -10.54
N SER A 215 -27.18 -17.08 -9.55
CA SER A 215 -28.14 -16.54 -8.60
C SER A 215 -29.18 -15.74 -9.37
N ASP A 216 -30.44 -16.04 -9.11
CA ASP A 216 -31.56 -15.17 -9.51
C ASP A 216 -31.30 -13.75 -8.98
N GLU A 217 -31.50 -12.74 -9.84
CA GLU A 217 -31.17 -11.33 -9.54
C GLU A 217 -31.85 -10.84 -8.25
N GLY A 218 -33.09 -11.28 -8.00
CA GLY A 218 -33.81 -10.97 -6.76
C GLY A 218 -33.13 -11.58 -5.53
N LYS A 219 -32.68 -12.84 -5.62
CA LYS A 219 -31.99 -13.54 -4.52
C LYS A 219 -30.62 -12.92 -4.22
N TYR A 220 -29.91 -12.45 -5.24
CA TYR A 220 -28.65 -11.73 -5.05
C TYR A 220 -28.88 -10.38 -4.35
N LEU A 221 -29.85 -9.59 -4.82
CA LEU A 221 -30.23 -8.33 -4.17
C LEU A 221 -30.68 -8.52 -2.72
N ASP A 222 -31.39 -9.59 -2.40
CA ASP A 222 -31.84 -9.86 -1.03
C ASP A 222 -30.71 -10.38 -0.13
N SER A 223 -29.74 -11.13 -0.66
CA SER A 223 -28.52 -11.49 0.10
C SER A 223 -27.67 -10.27 0.48
N LEU A 224 -27.57 -9.27 -0.40
CA LEU A 224 -26.83 -8.03 -0.12
C LEU A 224 -27.49 -7.15 0.95
N LYS A 225 -28.81 -7.23 1.14
CA LYS A 225 -29.55 -6.50 2.18
C LYS A 225 -29.46 -7.16 3.57
N SER A 226 -28.89 -8.36 3.65
CA SER A 226 -28.78 -9.14 4.88
C SER A 226 -27.38 -9.07 5.52
N ILE A 227 -26.51 -8.20 4.99
CA ILE A 227 -25.16 -7.89 5.47
C ILE A 227 -25.21 -6.51 6.17
#